data_AF-A0A0C3J7W2-F1
#
_entry.id   AF-A0A0C3J7W2-F1
#
_cell.length_a   1.000
_cell.length_b   1.000
_cell.length_c   1.000
_cell.angle_alpha   90.00
_cell.angle_beta   90.00
_cell.angle_gamma   90.00
#
_symmetry.space_group_name_H-M   'P 1'
#
loop_
_entity.id
_entity.type
_entity.pdbx_description
1 polymer ?
#
loop_
_entity_poly.entity_id
_entity_poly.type
_entity_poly.pdbx_seq_one_letter_code
_entity_poly.pdbx_strand_id
1 'polypeptide(L)'
;IDASISKEAKKYALLYNFWVLDGLFLPTPKLDVDLHSPTHWMSPEAKLDGAVVELYSVVPSSLQKHMETYKQFGSIFASALSQEWPNILRAIKDCAGIVF
;
A
#
# COMPACT_ATOMS: atom_id res chain seq x y z
N ILE A 1 19.05 0.66 9.95
CA ILE A 1 17.74 0.33 9.34
C ILE A 1 17.76 -1.16 9.06
N ASP A 2 16.82 -1.89 9.65
CA ASP A 2 16.76 -3.34 9.58
C ASP A 2 16.57 -3.78 8.12
N ALA A 3 17.42 -4.69 7.65
CA ALA A 3 17.38 -5.19 6.27
C ALA A 3 16.03 -5.87 5.96
N SER A 4 15.32 -6.37 6.98
CA SER A 4 13.97 -6.92 6.83
C SER A 4 12.95 -5.84 6.45
N ILE A 5 13.04 -4.66 7.06
CA ILE A 5 12.15 -3.52 6.79
C ILE A 5 12.38 -3.01 5.37
N SER A 6 13.63 -2.88 4.93
CA SER A 6 13.95 -2.45 3.56
C SER A 6 13.47 -3.45 2.50
N LYS A 7 13.46 -4.76 2.82
CA LYS A 7 12.98 -5.80 1.89
C LYS A 7 11.46 -5.77 1.74
N GLU A 8 10.74 -5.61 2.84
CA GLU A 8 9.28 -5.50 2.82
C GLU A 8 8.80 -4.16 2.22
N ALA A 9 9.51 -3.06 2.49
CA ALA A 9 9.23 -1.76 1.88
C ALA A 9 9.33 -1.79 0.34
N LYS A 10 10.26 -2.56 -0.23
CA LYS A 10 10.39 -2.72 -1.69
C LYS A 10 9.19 -3.44 -2.33
N LYS A 11 8.64 -4.46 -1.67
CA LYS A 11 7.40 -5.13 -2.14
C LYS A 11 6.21 -4.18 -2.10
N TYR A 12 6.12 -3.40 -1.04
CA TYR A 12 5.07 -2.39 -0.85
C TYR A 12 5.16 -1.24 -1.86
N ALA A 13 6.39 -0.79 -2.16
CA ALA A 13 6.64 0.24 -3.15
C ALA A 13 6.22 -0.18 -4.56
N LEU A 14 6.38 -1.46 -4.93
CA LEU A 14 5.90 -1.98 -6.22
C LEU A 14 4.36 -1.97 -6.28
N LEU A 15 3.68 -2.29 -5.17
CA LEU A 15 2.21 -2.22 -5.07
C LEU A 15 1.71 -0.77 -5.19
N TYR A 16 2.38 0.17 -4.50
CA TYR A 16 2.04 1.59 -4.51
C TYR A 16 2.20 2.25 -5.88
N ASN A 17 3.30 1.94 -6.59
CA ASN A 17 3.64 2.63 -7.82
C ASN A 17 2.89 2.12 -9.05
N PHE A 18 2.19 0.99 -8.95
CA PHE A 18 1.47 0.43 -10.10
C PHE A 18 -0.04 0.60 -10.06
N TRP A 19 -0.76 0.54 -8.92
CA TRP A 19 -2.23 0.70 -8.95
C TRP A 19 -2.86 0.96 -7.58
N VAL A 20 -2.49 2.04 -6.91
CA VAL A 20 -3.34 2.54 -5.82
C VAL A 20 -3.73 3.96 -6.17
N LEU A 21 -5.00 4.14 -6.56
CA LEU A 21 -5.59 5.47 -6.77
C LEU A 21 -5.32 6.34 -5.54
N ASP A 22 -5.03 7.62 -5.74
CA ASP A 22 -4.94 8.60 -4.66
C ASP A 22 -6.22 8.53 -3.82
N GLY A 23 -6.10 7.99 -2.60
CA GLY A 23 -7.22 7.73 -1.68
C GLY A 23 -7.41 6.27 -1.26
N LEU A 24 -6.86 5.30 -2.00
CA LEU A 24 -6.82 3.88 -1.59
C LEU A 24 -5.56 3.53 -0.78
N PHE A 25 -4.56 4.42 -0.80
CA PHE A 25 -3.29 4.20 -0.12
C PHE A 25 -3.29 4.82 1.28
N LEU A 26 -2.70 4.09 2.23
CA LEU A 26 -3.07 4.09 3.65
C LEU A 26 -4.50 3.60 3.85
N PRO A 27 -4.79 2.34 3.45
CA PRO A 27 -6.09 1.76 3.71
C PRO A 27 -6.39 1.85 5.20
N THR A 28 -7.55 2.39 5.53
CA THR A 28 -8.05 2.41 6.91
C THR A 28 -8.69 1.06 7.23
N PRO A 29 -8.49 0.53 8.45
CA PRO A 29 -9.21 -0.66 8.87
C PRO A 29 -10.71 -0.38 8.85
N LYS A 30 -11.44 -1.05 7.95
CA LYS A 30 -12.91 -1.10 7.94
C LYS A 30 -13.37 -2.42 8.52
N LEU A 31 -13.82 -2.37 9.78
CA LEU A 31 -14.24 -3.54 10.55
C LEU A 31 -15.69 -3.97 10.26
N ASP A 32 -16.44 -3.13 9.55
CA ASP A 32 -17.87 -3.25 9.27
C ASP A 32 -18.17 -3.76 7.85
N VAL A 33 -17.15 -3.94 7.02
CA VAL A 33 -17.29 -4.39 5.64
C VAL A 33 -17.07 -5.89 5.56
N ASP A 34 -18.13 -6.63 5.23
CA ASP A 34 -18.06 -8.06 4.94
C ASP A 34 -17.66 -8.31 3.47
N LEU A 35 -16.45 -8.81 3.26
CA LEU A 35 -15.92 -9.15 1.93
C LEU A 35 -16.72 -10.29 1.25
N HIS A 36 -17.47 -11.08 2.00
CA HIS A 36 -18.27 -12.20 1.48
C HIS A 36 -19.72 -11.83 1.25
N SER A 37 -20.12 -10.60 1.55
CA SER A 37 -21.49 -10.14 1.31
C SER A 37 -21.79 -10.13 -0.19
N PRO A 38 -22.96 -10.62 -0.63
CA PRO A 38 -23.37 -10.55 -2.04
C PRO A 38 -23.52 -9.10 -2.54
N THR A 39 -23.68 -8.13 -1.64
CA THR A 39 -23.81 -6.71 -1.99
C THR A 39 -22.47 -5.98 -2.17
N HIS A 40 -21.37 -6.64 -1.83
CA HIS A 40 -20.02 -6.06 -1.76
C HIS A 40 -19.55 -5.42 -3.08
N TRP A 41 -20.02 -5.89 -4.23
CA TRP A 41 -19.63 -5.33 -5.54
C TRP A 41 -20.76 -4.56 -6.25
N MET A 42 -21.86 -4.27 -5.57
CA MET A 42 -23.07 -3.75 -6.22
C MET A 42 -23.09 -2.24 -6.41
N SER A 43 -22.41 -1.46 -5.57
CA SER A 43 -22.32 0.01 -5.73
C SER A 43 -20.86 0.45 -5.82
N PRO A 44 -20.56 1.58 -6.50
CA PRO A 44 -19.21 2.14 -6.54
C PRO A 44 -18.57 2.29 -5.15
N GLU A 45 -19.35 2.68 -4.15
CA GLU A 45 -18.93 2.84 -2.76
C GLU A 45 -18.58 1.48 -2.12
N ALA A 46 -19.43 0.47 -2.33
CA ALA A 46 -19.17 -0.88 -1.83
C ALA A 46 -17.89 -1.48 -2.44
N LYS A 47 -17.64 -1.23 -3.75
CA LYS A 47 -16.40 -1.64 -4.42
C LYS A 47 -15.17 -0.96 -3.85
N LEU A 48 -15.25 0.34 -3.57
CA LEU A 48 -14.16 1.11 -2.96
C LEU A 48 -13.84 0.55 -1.58
N ASP A 49 -14.88 0.36 -0.76
CA ASP A 49 -14.76 -0.16 0.60
C ASP A 49 -14.15 -1.55 0.63
N GLY A 50 -14.58 -2.41 -0.30
CA GLY A 50 -13.98 -3.71 -0.53
C GLY A 50 -12.51 -3.67 -0.87
N ALA A 51 -12.15 -2.84 -1.84
CA ALA A 51 -10.76 -2.67 -2.25
C ALA A 51 -9.89 -2.15 -1.10
N VAL A 52 -10.40 -1.23 -0.26
CA VAL A 52 -9.68 -0.75 0.94
C VAL A 52 -9.44 -1.87 1.93
N VAL A 53 -10.43 -2.72 2.22
CA VAL A 53 -10.29 -3.85 3.15
C VAL A 53 -9.31 -4.90 2.63
N GLU A 54 -9.42 -5.25 1.35
CA GLU A 54 -8.52 -6.21 0.71
C GLU A 54 -7.08 -5.68 0.72
N LEU A 55 -6.88 -4.40 0.38
CA LEU A 55 -5.58 -3.74 0.48
C LEU A 55 -5.05 -3.68 1.91
N TYR A 56 -5.92 -3.48 2.91
CA TYR A 56 -5.51 -3.52 4.32
C TYR A 56 -5.02 -4.92 4.72
N SER A 57 -5.68 -5.97 4.23
CA SER A 57 -5.36 -7.36 4.56
C SER A 57 -3.98 -7.82 4.08
N VAL A 58 -3.46 -7.21 3.02
CA VAL A 58 -2.12 -7.49 2.49
C VAL A 58 -1.01 -6.66 3.16
N VAL A 59 -1.37 -5.67 3.99
CA VAL A 59 -0.41 -4.92 4.81
C VAL A 59 0.20 -5.88 5.84
N PRO A 60 1.53 -5.94 6.01
CA PRO A 60 2.15 -6.70 7.08
C PRO A 60 1.62 -6.26 8.46
N SER A 61 1.32 -7.22 9.34
CA SER A 61 0.75 -6.94 10.68
C SER A 61 1.62 -6.02 11.53
N SER A 62 2.94 -6.09 11.36
CA SER A 62 3.89 -5.18 12.01
C SER A 62 3.67 -3.72 11.57
N LEU A 63 3.32 -3.50 10.30
CA LEU A 63 3.06 -2.17 9.74
C LEU A 63 1.65 -1.68 10.06
N GLN A 64 0.65 -2.56 10.04
CA GLN A 64 -0.74 -2.27 10.47
C GLN A 64 -0.77 -1.64 11.87
N LYS A 65 -0.03 -2.22 12.82
CA LYS A 65 0.07 -1.66 14.18
C LYS A 65 0.59 -0.23 14.20
N HIS A 66 1.58 0.09 13.34
CA HIS A 66 2.12 1.45 13.25
C HIS A 66 1.13 2.41 12.57
N MET A 67 0.39 1.94 11.56
CA MET A 67 -0.67 2.71 10.91
C MET A 67 -1.77 3.12 11.89
N GLU A 68 -2.21 2.20 12.75
CA GLU A 68 -3.26 2.45 13.73
C GLU A 68 -2.77 3.29 14.92
N THR A 69 -1.52 3.12 15.34
CA THR A 69 -0.97 3.78 16.54
C THR A 69 -0.55 5.23 16.28
N TYR A 70 0.04 5.51 15.11
CA TYR A 70 0.69 6.80 14.86
C TYR A 70 -0.11 7.62 13.86
N LYS A 71 -0.77 8.69 14.34
CA LYS A 71 -1.51 9.64 13.46
C LYS A 71 -0.66 10.25 12.35
N GLN A 72 0.65 10.37 12.56
CA GLN A 72 1.60 10.92 11.59
C GLN A 72 2.13 9.88 10.60
N PHE A 73 1.77 8.60 10.76
CA PHE A 73 2.29 7.50 9.94
C PHE A 73 2.19 7.81 8.45
N GLY A 74 1.03 8.29 7.99
CA GLY A 74 0.82 8.59 6.58
C GLY A 74 1.78 9.63 6.02
N SER A 75 2.01 10.71 6.78
CA SER A 75 2.96 11.77 6.38
C SER A 75 4.40 11.26 6.38
N ILE A 76 4.80 10.51 7.41
CA ILE A 76 6.14 9.93 7.53
C ILE A 76 6.40 8.94 6.39
N PHE A 77 5.43 8.08 6.09
CA PHE A 77 5.51 7.10 5.01
C PHE A 77 5.63 7.80 3.64
N ALA A 78 4.77 8.78 3.36
CA ALA A 78 4.79 9.52 2.10
C ALA A 78 6.13 10.27 1.89
N SER A 79 6.67 10.83 2.97
CA SER A 79 7.99 11.50 2.94
C SER A 79 9.12 10.52 2.66
N ALA A 80 9.17 9.40 3.39
CA ALA A 80 10.17 8.35 3.18
C ALA A 80 10.10 7.76 1.76
N LEU A 81 8.89 7.53 1.26
CA LEU A 81 8.70 7.04 -0.10
C LEU A 81 9.17 8.04 -1.14
N SER A 82 8.85 9.32 -0.97
CA SER A 82 9.29 10.38 -1.89
C SER A 82 10.81 10.46 -1.99
N GLN A 83 11.51 10.19 -0.88
CA GLN A 83 12.98 10.10 -0.84
C GLN A 83 13.51 8.84 -1.52
N GLU A 84 12.81 7.72 -1.43
CA GLU A 84 13.18 6.44 -2.06
C GLU A 84 12.76 6.34 -3.54
N TRP A 85 11.85 7.21 -3.99
CA TRP A 85 11.31 7.17 -5.34
C TRP A 85 12.36 7.21 -6.45
N PRO A 86 13.40 8.07 -6.39
CA PRO A 86 14.48 8.06 -7.38
C PRO A 86 15.24 6.72 -7.43
N ASN A 87 15.41 6.04 -6.28
CA ASN A 87 16.07 4.75 -6.21
C ASN A 87 15.22 3.65 -6.87
N ILE A 88 13.91 3.66 -6.61
CA ILE A 88 12.95 2.73 -7.22
C ILE A 88 12.94 2.94 -8.74
N LEU A 89 12.83 4.19 -9.20
CA LEU A 89 12.86 4.53 -10.63
C LEU A 89 14.15 4.09 -11.30
N ARG A 90 15.30 4.28 -10.65
CA ARG A 90 16.58 3.79 -11.15
C ARG A 90 16.58 2.27 -11.28
N ALA A 91 16.17 1.55 -10.25
CA ALA A 91 16.12 0.09 -10.29
C ALA A 91 15.21 -0.44 -11.41
N ILE A 92 14.06 0.22 -11.65
CA ILE A 92 13.17 -0.12 -12.76
C ILE A 92 13.85 0.13 -14.11
N LYS A 93 14.51 1.28 -14.29
CA LYS A 93 15.24 1.61 -15.52
C LYS A 93 16.37 0.61 -15.80
N ASP A 94 17.14 0.27 -14.77
CA ASP A 94 18.24 -0.68 -14.88
C ASP A 94 17.71 -2.07 -15.28
N CYS A 95 16.59 -2.52 -14.71
CA CYS A 95 15.93 -3.76 -15.11
C CYS A 95 15.35 -3.69 -16.53
N ALA A 96 14.74 -2.57 -16.93
CA ALA A 96 14.17 -2.41 -18.26
C ALA A 96 15.26 -2.46 -19.34
N GLY A 97 16.43 -1.84 -19.11
CA GLY A 97 17.57 -1.92 -20.03
C GLY A 97 18.26 -3.28 -20.09
N ILE A 98 17.90 -4.22 -19.20
CA ILE A 98 18.32 -5.63 -19.28
C ILE A 98 17.36 -6.44 -20.16
N VAL A 99 16.08 -6.04 -20.19
CA VAL A 99 15.00 -6.80 -20.85
C VAL A 99 14.74 -6.32 -22.29
N PHE A 100 14.95 -5.04 -22.57
CA PHE A 100 14.76 -4.40 -23.88
C PHE A 100 16.10 -3.87 -24.43
#